data_AF-D2DW44-F1
#
_entry.id   AF-D2DW44-F1
#
_cell.length_a   1.000
_cell.length_b   1.000
_cell.length_c   1.000
_cell.angle_alpha   90.00
_cell.angle_beta   90.00
_cell.angle_gamma   90.00
#
_symmetry.space_group_name_H-M   'P 1'
#
loop_
_entity.id
_entity.type
_entity.pdbx_description
1 polymer ?
#
loop_
_entity_poly.entity_id
_entity_poly.type
_entity_poly.pdbx_seq_one_letter_code
_entity_poly.pdbx_strand_id
1 'polypeptide(L)'
;MSLWGQVGLQEGVSVLGVEMQGLYDHAMLIMVMVFAFVSIMMVKIMVNYFYCNSYVENQLLETLWTIFPVCLLVLLGLPSIKLLYLADELDFPEATVKVVGHQWYWSYEYSDSFGSTYGFDSYMDSSGGEEELKSSYRLLEVNNRCVVATLLHMQALVTSSDVVHSWAIPSASIKVDGIPGRVSQVGLCFLYSGVFYGQCSELCGVNHSFMPVCVESVSVSVFTDWVIGNHMLNTNNSGNWVYSSVKYIWSMIWKGGGCLWGIMVEMGKWYVWWWKIVFYYGVYIPLKYTYLGSVELARWAMDKCVLLVKWFGWFLVSPIDASVYAMIYIFNQAYSLVWFAMTKPFEFSFWVVKSAYKGIWKTVFFFAQSAIFLYNSVLMSMSSFTDDSFKTAVMEHVNENTRKFLWMIKEYYKSR
;
A
#
# COMPACT_ATOMS: atom_id res chain seq x y z
N MET A 1 10.68 20.28 16.02
CA MET A 1 12.03 20.91 16.03
C MET A 1 13.01 19.98 16.71
N SER A 2 14.31 20.19 16.54
CA SER A 2 15.33 19.40 17.22
C SER A 2 15.39 19.69 18.72
N LEU A 3 15.53 18.65 19.54
CA LEU A 3 15.77 18.76 20.98
C LEU A 3 17.26 18.80 21.29
N TRP A 4 17.63 19.39 22.43
CA TRP A 4 19.01 19.42 22.88
C TRP A 4 19.52 17.99 23.16
N GLY A 5 20.67 17.63 22.58
CA GLY A 5 21.23 16.28 22.69
C GLY A 5 20.45 15.20 21.92
N GLN A 6 19.55 15.58 21.01
CA GLN A 6 18.82 14.61 20.19
C GLN A 6 19.76 13.79 19.31
N VAL A 7 19.57 12.48 19.36
CA VAL A 7 20.22 11.51 18.47
C VAL A 7 19.16 10.97 17.51
N GLY A 8 19.46 10.95 16.22
CA GLY A 8 18.53 10.51 15.18
C GLY A 8 17.72 11.65 14.53
N LEU A 9 16.65 11.27 13.83
CA LEU A 9 15.78 12.20 13.11
C LEU A 9 14.81 12.92 14.06
N GLN A 10 14.26 14.06 13.60
CA GLN A 10 13.06 14.64 14.23
C GLN A 10 11.86 13.72 14.01
N GLU A 11 10.89 13.75 14.92
CA GLU A 11 9.67 12.95 14.82
C GLU A 11 8.93 13.25 13.50
N GLY A 12 8.53 12.19 12.79
CA GLY A 12 7.78 12.28 11.54
C GLY A 12 6.36 12.81 11.76
N VAL A 13 6.06 14.00 11.24
CA VAL A 13 4.76 14.68 11.42
C VAL A 13 3.88 14.68 10.17
N SER A 14 4.41 14.18 9.05
CA SER A 14 3.69 14.02 7.79
C SER A 14 3.56 12.55 7.44
N VAL A 15 2.64 12.22 6.53
CA VAL A 15 2.47 10.84 6.02
C VAL A 15 3.79 10.31 5.45
N LEU A 16 4.49 11.14 4.66
CA LEU A 16 5.81 10.81 4.12
C LEU A 16 6.87 10.68 5.22
N GLY A 17 6.82 11.54 6.24
CA GLY A 17 7.81 11.56 7.32
C GLY A 17 7.80 10.28 8.16
N VAL A 18 6.63 9.70 8.41
CA VAL A 18 6.53 8.42 9.15
C VAL A 18 7.17 7.27 8.36
N GLU A 19 6.92 7.19 7.05
CA GLU A 19 7.52 6.15 6.20
C GLU A 19 9.04 6.36 6.02
N MET A 20 9.50 7.61 5.94
CA MET A 20 10.93 7.95 5.91
C MET A 20 11.65 7.52 7.19
N GLN A 21 11.02 7.70 8.36
CA GLN A 21 11.57 7.25 9.63
C GLN A 21 11.68 5.72 9.68
N GLY A 22 10.69 5.00 9.15
CA GLY A 22 10.77 3.55 9.01
C GLY A 22 11.90 3.07 8.07
N LEU A 23 12.11 3.75 6.94
CA LEU A 23 13.24 3.46 6.04
C LEU A 23 14.58 3.72 6.73
N TYR A 24 14.68 4.81 7.50
CA TYR A 24 15.86 5.13 8.29
C TYR A 24 16.17 4.03 9.29
N ASP A 25 15.18 3.55 10.07
CA ASP A 25 15.39 2.49 11.05
C ASP A 25 15.80 1.17 10.40
N HIS A 26 15.19 0.80 9.26
CA HIS A 26 15.58 -0.37 8.48
C HIS A 26 17.02 -0.28 7.96
N ALA A 27 17.40 0.88 7.44
CA ALA A 27 18.76 1.12 6.97
C ALA A 27 19.78 1.07 8.13
N MET A 28 19.47 1.72 9.26
CA MET A 28 20.32 1.73 10.44
C MET A 28 20.51 0.32 11.02
N LEU A 29 19.45 -0.50 11.06
CA LEU A 29 19.53 -1.91 11.48
C LEU A 29 20.55 -2.68 10.63
N ILE A 30 20.46 -2.58 9.30
CA ILE A 30 21.38 -3.25 8.38
C ILE A 30 22.82 -2.73 8.56
N MET A 31 23.00 -1.41 8.67
CA MET A 31 24.32 -0.81 8.87
C MET A 31 24.96 -1.27 10.18
N VAL A 32 24.21 -1.27 11.29
CA VAL A 32 24.71 -1.74 12.59
C VAL A 32 25.08 -3.23 12.54
N MET A 33 24.28 -4.07 11.87
CA MET A 33 24.62 -5.49 11.69
C MET A 33 25.93 -5.69 10.91
N VAL A 34 26.14 -4.93 9.83
CA VAL A 34 27.38 -4.99 9.04
C VAL A 34 28.57 -4.50 9.85
N PHE A 35 28.46 -3.35 10.52
CA PHE A 35 29.53 -2.83 11.36
C PHE A 35 29.87 -3.76 12.53
N ALA A 36 28.88 -4.38 13.17
CA ALA A 36 29.09 -5.36 14.23
C ALA A 36 29.79 -6.62 13.71
N PHE A 37 29.40 -7.12 12.53
CA PHE A 37 30.06 -8.26 11.90
C PHE A 37 31.55 -7.97 11.61
N VAL A 38 31.84 -6.82 10.99
CA VAL A 38 33.22 -6.41 10.68
C VAL A 38 34.04 -6.18 11.95
N SER A 39 33.46 -5.53 12.97
CA SER A 39 34.16 -5.27 14.23
C SER A 39 34.48 -6.56 14.98
N ILE A 40 33.56 -7.53 15.04
CA ILE A 40 33.81 -8.85 15.63
C ILE A 40 34.92 -9.58 14.86
N MET A 41 34.90 -9.57 13.52
CA MET A 41 35.95 -10.18 12.71
C MET A 41 37.31 -9.54 12.97
N MET A 42 37.37 -8.22 13.05
CA MET A 42 38.61 -7.49 13.36
C MET A 42 39.14 -7.85 14.76
N VAL A 43 38.28 -7.82 15.79
CA VAL A 43 38.69 -8.22 17.14
C VAL A 43 39.16 -9.68 17.17
N LYS A 44 38.48 -10.58 16.47
CA LYS A 44 38.86 -11.99 16.40
C LYS A 44 40.23 -12.18 15.74
N ILE A 45 40.54 -11.44 14.68
CA ILE A 45 41.87 -11.48 14.04
C ILE A 45 42.94 -10.97 15.01
N MET A 46 42.67 -9.89 15.74
CA MET A 46 43.62 -9.29 16.69
C MET A 46 43.89 -10.17 17.93
N VAL A 47 42.89 -10.93 18.38
CA VAL A 47 43.01 -11.82 19.57
C VAL A 47 43.49 -13.22 19.19
N ASN A 48 43.60 -13.55 17.90
CA ASN A 48 43.99 -14.89 17.47
C ASN A 48 45.45 -15.18 17.83
N TYR A 49 45.68 -16.28 18.54
CA TYR A 49 47.02 -16.74 18.89
C TYR A 49 47.76 -17.34 17.68
N PHE A 50 47.03 -17.94 16.74
CA PHE A 50 47.60 -18.59 15.57
C PHE A 50 47.89 -17.57 14.47
N TYR A 51 49.11 -17.60 13.92
CA TYR A 51 49.50 -16.80 12.76
C TYR A 51 49.71 -17.67 11.52
N CYS A 52 49.40 -17.14 10.35
CA CYS A 52 49.66 -17.75 9.06
C CYS A 52 50.31 -16.70 8.15
N ASN A 53 51.49 -16.99 7.59
CA ASN A 53 52.22 -16.07 6.72
C ASN A 53 52.18 -16.50 5.24
N SER A 54 51.50 -17.60 4.92
CA SER A 54 51.26 -18.04 3.55
C SER A 54 49.93 -17.49 3.05
N TYR A 55 49.92 -16.98 1.82
CA TYR A 55 48.69 -16.60 1.14
C TYR A 55 47.86 -17.86 0.80
N VAL A 56 46.61 -17.90 1.26
CA VAL A 56 45.69 -19.01 0.99
C VAL A 56 44.56 -18.48 0.13
N GLU A 57 44.55 -18.90 -1.13
CA GLU A 57 43.48 -18.58 -2.08
C GLU A 57 42.24 -19.43 -1.78
N ASN A 58 41.08 -18.79 -1.74
CA ASN A 58 39.81 -19.49 -1.59
C ASN A 58 38.71 -18.79 -2.38
N GLN A 59 38.49 -19.24 -3.62
CA GLN A 59 37.47 -18.71 -4.51
C GLN A 59 36.06 -18.74 -3.90
N LEU A 60 35.76 -19.74 -3.05
CA LEU A 60 34.46 -19.87 -2.42
C LEU A 60 34.22 -18.72 -1.41
N LEU A 61 35.25 -18.33 -0.66
CA LEU A 61 35.16 -17.20 0.27
C LEU A 61 34.94 -15.88 -0.49
N GLU A 62 35.65 -15.69 -1.60
CA GLU A 62 35.49 -14.50 -2.44
C GLU A 62 34.10 -14.40 -3.05
N THR A 63 33.56 -15.54 -3.48
CA THR A 63 32.21 -15.62 -4.02
C THR A 63 31.17 -15.30 -2.94
N LEU A 64 31.34 -15.81 -1.71
CA LEU A 64 30.42 -15.56 -0.60
C LEU A 64 30.37 -14.09 -0.18
N TRP A 65 31.52 -13.43 0.02
CA TRP A 65 31.53 -12.02 0.41
C TRP A 65 31.16 -11.07 -0.73
N THR A 66 31.03 -11.56 -1.97
CA THR A 66 30.54 -10.76 -3.10
C THR A 66 29.03 -10.87 -3.21
N ILE A 67 28.48 -12.09 -3.08
CA ILE A 67 27.03 -12.32 -3.13
C ILE A 67 26.32 -11.69 -1.92
N PHE A 68 26.90 -11.80 -0.72
CA PHE A 68 26.25 -11.33 0.50
C PHE A 68 25.96 -9.81 0.51
N PRO A 69 26.91 -8.91 0.19
CA PRO A 69 26.63 -7.48 0.05
C PRO A 69 25.62 -7.16 -1.05
N VAL A 70 25.64 -7.88 -2.18
CA VAL A 70 24.65 -7.68 -3.25
C VAL A 70 23.24 -7.97 -2.72
N CYS A 71 23.04 -9.06 -1.98
CA CYS A 71 21.75 -9.35 -1.34
C CYS A 71 21.33 -8.26 -0.34
N LEU A 72 22.26 -7.76 0.48
CA LEU A 72 21.97 -6.66 1.43
C LEU A 72 21.57 -5.37 0.70
N LEU A 73 22.24 -5.01 -0.40
CA LEU A 73 21.90 -3.84 -1.20
C LEU A 73 20.51 -3.96 -1.84
N VAL A 74 20.11 -5.15 -2.28
CA VAL A 74 18.75 -5.39 -2.80
C VAL A 74 17.70 -5.19 -1.69
N LEU A 75 17.97 -5.70 -0.47
CA LEU A 75 17.08 -5.53 0.69
C LEU A 75 16.95 -4.06 1.14
N LEU A 76 17.99 -3.25 0.93
CA LEU A 76 17.95 -1.79 1.16
C LEU A 76 17.30 -1.01 0.03
N GLY A 77 17.53 -1.44 -1.21
CA GLY A 77 17.11 -0.72 -2.41
C GLY A 77 15.61 -0.83 -2.69
N LEU A 78 15.01 -2.00 -2.49
CA LEU A 78 13.57 -2.21 -2.76
C LEU A 78 12.62 -1.29 -1.96
N PRO A 79 12.73 -1.13 -0.62
CA PRO A 79 11.84 -0.24 0.12
C PRO A 79 12.14 1.23 -0.20
N SER A 80 13.40 1.57 -0.49
CA SER A 80 13.82 2.92 -0.90
C SER A 80 13.19 3.34 -2.23
N ILE A 81 13.25 2.49 -3.25
CA ILE A 81 12.65 2.78 -4.57
C ILE A 81 11.14 2.94 -4.43
N LYS A 82 10.47 2.10 -3.65
CA LYS A 82 9.04 2.25 -3.41
C LYS A 82 8.70 3.59 -2.76
N LEU A 83 9.44 3.98 -1.72
CA LEU A 83 9.21 5.24 -1.03
C LEU A 83 9.48 6.44 -1.94
N LEU A 84 10.46 6.33 -2.84
CA LEU A 84 10.73 7.34 -3.87
C LEU A 84 9.50 7.56 -4.77
N TYR A 85 8.84 6.49 -5.23
CA TYR A 85 7.61 6.63 -6.01
C TYR A 85 6.46 7.23 -5.20
N LEU A 86 6.29 6.83 -3.93
CA LEU A 86 5.27 7.41 -3.04
C LEU A 86 5.51 8.91 -2.76
N ALA A 87 6.76 9.34 -2.74
CA ALA A 87 7.11 10.75 -2.52
C ALA A 87 6.86 11.62 -3.77
N ASP A 88 6.96 11.03 -4.96
CA ASP A 88 6.78 11.72 -6.25
C ASP A 88 5.33 11.70 -6.76
N GLU A 89 4.53 10.74 -6.28
CA GLU A 89 3.10 10.64 -6.62
C GLU A 89 2.30 11.75 -5.92
N LEU A 90 2.11 12.86 -6.64
CA LEU A 90 1.32 14.00 -6.20
C LEU A 90 -0.12 13.84 -6.71
N ASP A 91 -0.98 13.28 -5.85
CA ASP A 91 -2.42 13.24 -6.07
C ASP A 91 -3.02 14.64 -6.13
N PHE A 92 -4.23 14.76 -6.68
CA PHE A 92 -4.98 16.01 -6.82
C PHE A 92 -5.02 16.78 -5.48
N PRO A 93 -4.27 17.89 -5.33
CA PRO A 93 -4.23 18.63 -4.09
C PRO A 93 -5.42 19.58 -3.99
N GLU A 94 -5.96 19.69 -2.79
CA GLU A 94 -7.14 20.51 -2.50
C GLU A 94 -6.77 22.00 -2.34
N ALA A 95 -5.52 22.28 -1.95
CA ALA A 95 -5.00 23.63 -1.83
C ALA A 95 -3.49 23.69 -2.10
N THR A 96 -3.05 24.84 -2.59
CA THR A 96 -1.70 25.15 -3.05
C THR A 96 -1.16 26.36 -2.28
N VAL A 97 0.08 26.24 -1.82
CA VAL A 97 0.87 27.36 -1.34
C VAL A 97 2.08 27.54 -2.25
N LYS A 98 2.30 28.74 -2.77
CA LYS A 98 3.52 29.05 -3.51
C LYS A 98 4.53 29.66 -2.54
N VAL A 99 5.74 29.12 -2.57
CA VAL A 99 6.85 29.48 -1.69
C VAL A 99 7.95 30.07 -2.55
N VAL A 100 8.33 31.32 -2.30
CA VAL A 100 9.40 32.00 -3.04
C VAL A 100 10.53 32.37 -2.08
N GLY A 101 11.73 31.87 -2.36
CA GLY A 101 12.94 32.23 -1.62
C GLY A 101 13.56 33.52 -2.15
N HIS A 102 13.94 34.41 -1.23
CA HIS A 102 14.65 35.66 -1.48
C HIS A 102 15.85 35.78 -0.51
N GLN A 103 16.81 36.63 -0.81
CA GLN A 103 17.91 37.02 0.09
C GLN A 103 17.41 38.07 1.10
N TRP A 104 17.18 37.75 2.38
CA TRP A 104 17.20 36.45 3.07
C TRP A 104 15.92 36.27 3.87
N TYR A 105 14.85 35.87 3.18
CA TYR A 105 13.51 35.65 3.74
C TYR A 105 12.69 34.78 2.78
N TRP A 106 11.53 34.32 3.22
CA TRP A 106 10.58 33.57 2.39
C TRP A 106 9.31 34.38 2.17
N SER A 107 8.76 34.38 0.96
CA SER A 107 7.41 34.90 0.73
C SER A 107 6.47 33.76 0.38
N TYR A 108 5.27 33.78 0.96
CA TYR A 108 4.23 32.79 0.74
C TYR A 108 3.07 33.42 -0.01
N GLU A 109 2.55 32.74 -1.03
CA GLU A 109 1.40 33.19 -1.83
C GLU A 109 0.33 32.09 -1.85
N TYR A 110 -0.91 32.48 -1.57
CA TYR A 110 -2.11 31.67 -1.64
C TYR A 110 -2.99 32.24 -2.76
N SER A 111 -3.17 31.47 -3.83
CA SER A 111 -3.86 31.92 -5.07
C SER A 111 -5.12 31.12 -5.42
N ASP A 112 -5.39 30.03 -4.70
CA ASP A 112 -6.39 29.04 -5.12
C ASP A 112 -7.83 29.50 -4.94
N SER A 113 -8.05 30.56 -4.18
CA SER A 113 -9.38 31.02 -3.81
C SER A 113 -9.64 32.45 -4.26
N PHE A 114 -10.86 32.71 -4.76
CA PHE A 114 -11.44 34.04 -4.91
C PHE A 114 -10.86 34.96 -6.00
N GLY A 115 -9.99 34.48 -6.89
CA GLY A 115 -9.42 35.29 -7.98
C GLY A 115 -8.53 36.44 -7.50
N SER A 116 -8.22 36.47 -6.20
CA SER A 116 -7.25 37.36 -5.58
C SER A 116 -6.07 36.53 -5.08
N THR A 117 -4.91 37.16 -4.99
CA THR A 117 -3.72 36.55 -4.41
C THR A 117 -3.50 37.14 -3.03
N TYR A 118 -3.48 36.29 -2.00
CA TYR A 118 -3.02 36.68 -0.68
C TYR A 118 -1.56 36.27 -0.55
N GLY A 119 -0.67 37.22 -0.27
CA GLY A 119 0.74 36.93 -0.08
C GLY A 119 1.35 37.79 1.01
N PHE A 120 2.34 37.25 1.69
CA PHE A 120 3.07 37.92 2.75
C PHE A 120 4.52 37.43 2.83
N ASP A 121 5.36 38.27 3.42
CA ASP A 121 6.76 37.97 3.66
C ASP A 121 6.97 37.43 5.09
N SER A 122 7.84 36.44 5.21
CA SER A 122 8.23 35.75 6.43
C SER A 122 9.72 35.99 6.67
N TYR A 123 10.00 36.89 7.61
CA TYR A 123 11.34 37.23 8.06
C TYR A 123 11.61 36.56 9.40
N MET A 124 12.88 36.23 9.65
CA MET A 124 13.32 35.84 10.98
C MET A 124 12.97 36.95 11.98
N ASP A 125 12.35 36.58 13.08
CA ASP A 125 11.99 37.56 14.09
C ASP A 125 13.27 38.09 14.78
N SER A 126 13.55 39.37 14.55
CA SER A 126 14.64 40.11 15.21
C SER A 126 14.17 40.95 16.39
N SER A 127 12.85 41.05 16.60
CA SER A 127 12.17 41.96 17.54
C SER A 127 12.09 41.41 18.97
N GLY A 128 13.18 40.84 19.45
CA GLY A 128 13.24 40.40 20.84
C GLY A 128 13.62 41.52 21.79
N GLY A 129 12.66 42.24 22.38
CA GLY A 129 12.88 42.78 23.72
C GLY A 129 13.22 41.63 24.68
N GLU A 130 14.00 41.89 25.74
CA GLU A 130 14.48 40.86 26.69
C GLU A 130 13.36 39.98 27.30
N GLU A 131 12.10 40.40 27.22
CA GLU A 131 10.93 39.67 27.75
C GLU A 131 10.31 38.68 26.75
N GLU A 132 10.22 38.98 25.44
CA GLU A 132 9.67 38.06 24.41
C GLU A 132 10.66 36.96 24.04
N LEU A 133 11.97 37.24 24.13
CA LEU A 133 13.06 36.28 23.93
C LEU A 133 13.06 35.10 24.91
N LYS A 134 12.37 35.20 26.05
CA LYS A 134 12.31 34.11 27.03
C LYS A 134 11.45 32.93 26.59
N SER A 135 10.60 33.10 25.57
CA SER A 135 9.67 32.05 25.11
C SER A 135 9.88 31.60 23.66
N SER A 136 10.65 32.37 22.86
CA SER A 136 10.85 32.14 21.44
C SER A 136 12.13 31.34 21.14
N TYR A 137 12.12 30.61 20.03
CA TYR A 137 13.27 29.83 19.58
C TYR A 137 14.23 30.68 18.74
N ARG A 138 15.44 30.88 19.27
CA ARG A 138 16.51 31.64 18.61
C ARG A 138 16.77 31.09 17.19
N LEU A 139 16.76 31.98 16.19
CA LEU A 139 17.00 31.70 14.76
C LEU A 139 15.94 30.86 14.04
N LEU A 140 14.86 30.45 14.72
CA LEU A 140 13.81 29.62 14.13
C LEU A 140 12.47 30.35 14.00
N GLU A 141 12.18 31.28 14.92
CA GLU A 141 10.95 32.04 14.88
C GLU A 141 10.94 33.07 13.74
N VAL A 142 9.74 33.30 13.23
CA VAL A 142 9.44 34.24 12.15
C VAL A 142 8.28 35.13 12.55
N ASN A 143 8.21 36.31 11.95
CA ASN A 143 7.10 37.23 12.15
C ASN A 143 5.76 36.67 11.61
N ASN A 144 5.77 36.08 10.42
CA ASN A 144 4.60 35.52 9.76
C ASN A 144 4.87 34.05 9.40
N ARG A 145 4.06 33.14 9.94
CA ARG A 145 4.18 31.69 9.70
C ARG A 145 3.41 31.27 8.45
N CYS A 146 3.91 30.26 7.76
CA CYS A 146 3.19 29.62 6.67
C CYS A 146 2.08 28.72 7.24
N VAL A 147 0.82 29.12 7.09
CA VAL A 147 -0.32 28.36 7.63
C VAL A 147 -0.73 27.27 6.65
N VAL A 148 -0.90 26.06 7.14
CA VAL A 148 -1.35 24.88 6.38
C VAL A 148 -2.44 24.14 7.15
N ALA A 149 -3.26 23.37 6.45
CA ALA A 149 -4.28 22.54 7.05
C ALA A 149 -3.75 21.16 7.45
N THR A 150 -4.16 20.70 8.63
CA THR A 150 -3.97 19.34 9.12
C THR A 150 -4.84 18.35 8.37
N LEU A 151 -4.28 17.16 8.09
CA LEU A 151 -4.98 16.04 7.47
C LEU A 151 -5.77 16.50 6.23
N LEU A 152 -5.13 17.31 5.39
CA LEU A 152 -5.61 17.76 4.10
C LEU A 152 -4.46 17.61 3.11
N HIS A 153 -4.75 17.07 1.92
CA HIS A 153 -3.73 16.97 0.88
C HIS A 153 -3.54 18.34 0.24
N MET A 154 -2.42 18.99 0.56
CA MET A 154 -2.03 20.27 0.00
C MET A 154 -0.75 20.09 -0.84
N GLN A 155 -0.41 21.08 -1.67
CA GLN A 155 0.87 21.10 -2.38
C GLN A 155 1.62 22.42 -2.12
N ALA A 156 2.95 22.35 -2.10
CA ALA A 156 3.81 23.53 -2.13
C ALA A 156 4.48 23.65 -3.50
N LEU A 157 4.44 24.86 -4.07
CA LEU A 157 5.16 25.24 -5.28
C LEU A 157 6.37 26.10 -4.90
N VAL A 158 7.56 25.51 -4.87
CA VAL A 158 8.79 26.16 -4.41
C VAL A 158 9.58 26.72 -5.60
N THR A 159 9.94 28.00 -5.54
CA THR A 159 10.79 28.69 -6.52
C THR A 159 11.67 29.71 -5.80
N SER A 160 12.56 30.38 -6.51
CA SER A 160 13.24 31.59 -6.02
C SER A 160 13.11 32.75 -7.01
N SER A 161 13.25 33.97 -6.50
CA SER A 161 13.34 35.21 -7.25
C SER A 161 14.78 35.63 -7.59
N ASP A 162 15.80 35.11 -6.89
CA ASP A 162 17.18 35.60 -6.96
C ASP A 162 18.24 34.50 -7.14
N VAL A 163 18.64 33.80 -6.09
CA VAL A 163 19.65 32.73 -6.08
C VAL A 163 19.01 31.40 -5.73
N VAL A 164 19.76 30.31 -5.71
CA VAL A 164 19.19 29.03 -5.26
C VAL A 164 18.97 29.06 -3.75
N HIS A 165 17.78 28.65 -3.31
CA HIS A 165 17.46 28.39 -1.91
C HIS A 165 16.89 26.97 -1.80
N SER A 166 16.73 26.46 -0.58
CA SER A 166 16.08 25.17 -0.37
C SER A 166 15.13 25.24 0.80
N TRP A 167 13.85 25.04 0.51
CA TRP A 167 12.77 25.05 1.49
C TRP A 167 12.69 23.68 2.15
N ALA A 168 13.03 23.62 3.43
CA ALA A 168 13.15 22.35 4.15
C ALA A 168 12.41 22.39 5.48
N ILE A 169 11.67 21.32 5.77
CA ILE A 169 10.97 21.07 7.03
C ILE A 169 11.34 19.64 7.47
N PRO A 170 12.37 19.49 8.32
CA PRO A 170 12.92 18.18 8.65
C PRO A 170 11.90 17.20 9.26
N SER A 171 11.02 17.66 10.15
CA SER A 171 9.99 16.81 10.77
C SER A 171 8.96 16.28 9.77
N ALA A 172 8.76 16.97 8.65
CA ALA A 172 7.86 16.54 7.59
C ALA A 172 8.59 15.76 6.48
N SER A 173 9.90 15.54 6.62
CA SER A 173 10.79 14.96 5.60
C SER A 173 10.69 15.64 4.24
N ILE A 174 10.49 16.96 4.23
CA ILE A 174 10.44 17.79 3.03
C ILE A 174 11.73 18.58 2.91
N LYS A 175 12.36 18.51 1.75
CA LYS A 175 13.44 19.40 1.31
C LYS A 175 13.33 19.57 -0.19
N VAL A 176 13.12 20.80 -0.64
CA VAL A 176 12.94 21.11 -2.06
C VAL A 176 13.67 22.39 -2.42
N ASP A 177 14.44 22.33 -3.49
CA ASP A 177 15.21 23.48 -3.96
C ASP A 177 14.31 24.45 -4.74
N GLY A 178 14.33 25.70 -4.32
CA GLY A 178 13.78 26.85 -5.04
C GLY A 178 14.84 27.39 -5.98
N ILE A 179 14.68 27.11 -7.27
CA ILE A 179 15.62 27.51 -8.32
C ILE A 179 15.00 28.65 -9.14
N PRO A 180 15.70 29.78 -9.35
CA PRO A 180 15.20 30.86 -10.19
C PRO A 180 14.82 30.36 -11.59
N GLY A 181 13.59 30.66 -12.01
CA GLY A 181 13.06 30.22 -13.32
C GLY A 181 12.56 28.77 -13.37
N ARG A 182 12.53 28.04 -12.24
CA ARG A 182 11.94 26.69 -12.13
C ARG A 182 11.02 26.61 -10.92
N VAL A 183 9.82 26.06 -11.13
CA VAL A 183 8.89 25.74 -10.05
C VAL A 183 9.00 24.25 -9.74
N SER A 184 9.40 23.93 -8.52
CA SER A 184 9.42 22.58 -7.97
C SER A 184 8.15 22.35 -7.14
N GLN A 185 7.58 21.16 -7.19
CA GLN A 185 6.34 20.83 -6.48
C GLN A 185 6.61 19.77 -5.40
N VAL A 186 5.92 19.86 -4.27
CA VAL A 186 5.95 18.83 -3.22
C VAL A 186 4.61 18.74 -2.51
N GLY A 187 4.22 17.53 -2.12
CA GLY A 187 3.01 17.26 -1.36
C GLY A 187 3.16 17.61 0.12
N LEU A 188 2.13 18.21 0.69
CA LEU A 188 2.02 18.54 2.10
C LEU A 188 0.81 17.79 2.69
N CYS A 189 1.04 16.95 3.69
CA CYS A 189 -0.02 16.32 4.45
C CYS A 189 0.45 16.08 5.90
N PHE A 190 0.13 17.02 6.78
CA PHE A 190 0.50 16.97 8.19
C PHE A 190 -0.53 16.17 9.00
N LEU A 191 -0.05 15.29 9.89
CA LEU A 191 -0.89 14.42 10.72
C LEU A 191 -1.47 15.14 11.95
N TYR A 192 -0.74 16.14 12.47
CA TYR A 192 -1.07 16.82 13.72
C TYR A 192 -1.05 18.35 13.57
N SER A 193 -1.85 19.03 14.40
CA SER A 193 -1.79 20.49 14.51
C SER A 193 -0.58 20.88 15.35
N GLY A 194 0.10 21.96 14.96
CA GLY A 194 1.30 22.42 15.65
C GLY A 194 2.19 23.26 14.77
N VAL A 195 3.33 23.67 15.31
CA VAL A 195 4.31 24.52 14.63
C VAL A 195 5.55 23.69 14.31
N PHE A 196 5.91 23.65 13.03
CA PHE A 196 7.02 22.88 12.50
C PHE A 196 8.07 23.82 11.92
N TYR A 197 9.30 23.66 12.39
CA TYR A 197 10.41 24.53 12.05
C TYR A 197 11.33 23.89 11.02
N GLY A 198 11.95 24.73 10.23
CA GLY A 198 12.91 24.42 9.21
C GLY A 198 13.89 25.56 8.99
N GLN A 199 14.89 25.34 8.13
CA GLN A 199 15.87 26.35 7.76
C GLN A 199 16.21 26.20 6.28
N CYS A 200 16.69 27.29 5.66
CA CYS A 200 17.23 27.22 4.31
C CYS A 200 18.35 26.18 4.24
N SER A 201 18.24 25.25 3.29
CA SER A 201 19.13 24.09 3.17
C SER A 201 20.02 24.11 1.92
N GLU A 202 20.16 25.28 1.30
CA GLU A 202 21.06 25.56 0.17
C GLU A 202 21.74 26.92 0.35
N LEU A 203 23.06 26.99 0.13
CA LEU A 203 23.86 28.16 0.44
C LEU A 203 23.46 29.37 -0.42
N CYS A 204 22.86 30.39 0.21
CA CYS A 204 22.26 31.54 -0.50
C CYS A 204 22.87 32.92 -0.14
N GLY A 205 24.03 32.97 0.52
CA GLY A 205 24.77 34.20 0.81
C GLY A 205 25.01 34.48 2.30
N VAL A 206 25.26 35.75 2.65
CA VAL A 206 25.73 36.19 3.98
C VAL A 206 24.78 35.77 5.10
N ASN A 207 23.46 35.92 4.91
CA ASN A 207 22.46 35.57 5.93
C ASN A 207 21.78 34.23 5.66
N HIS A 208 22.46 33.29 5.00
CA HIS A 208 21.93 31.95 4.72
C HIS A 208 21.35 31.24 5.96
N SER A 209 21.99 31.39 7.13
CA SER A 209 21.54 30.80 8.39
C SER A 209 20.39 31.54 9.09
N PHE A 210 19.98 32.70 8.58
CA PHE A 210 19.04 33.63 9.23
C PHE A 210 17.72 33.80 8.46
N MET A 211 17.34 32.81 7.66
CA MET A 211 16.06 32.76 6.96
C MET A 211 15.33 31.43 7.25
N PRO A 212 14.83 31.27 8.49
CA PRO A 212 14.14 30.06 8.89
C PRO A 212 12.79 29.90 8.19
N VAL A 213 12.29 28.68 8.23
CA VAL A 213 10.97 28.29 7.75
C VAL A 213 10.15 27.93 8.98
N CYS A 214 8.95 28.49 9.10
CA CYS A 214 8.01 28.14 10.16
C CYS A 214 6.65 27.84 9.54
N VAL A 215 6.23 26.59 9.64
CA VAL A 215 4.94 26.12 9.14
C VAL A 215 4.01 25.83 10.31
N GLU A 216 2.86 26.47 10.32
CA GLU A 216 1.83 26.26 11.33
C GLU A 216 0.69 25.44 10.74
N SER A 217 0.54 24.22 11.23
CA SER A 217 -0.50 23.29 10.85
C SER A 217 -1.69 23.46 11.78
N VAL A 218 -2.84 23.84 11.23
CA VAL A 218 -4.09 24.10 11.99
C VAL A 218 -5.22 23.21 11.49
N SER A 219 -6.32 23.12 12.24
CA SER A 219 -7.52 22.43 11.76
C SER A 219 -8.05 23.03 10.46
N VAL A 220 -8.66 22.21 9.60
CA VAL A 220 -9.20 22.65 8.30
C VAL A 220 -10.19 23.81 8.43
N SER A 221 -11.02 23.85 9.48
CA SER A 221 -11.93 24.97 9.73
C SER A 221 -11.19 26.28 9.95
N VAL A 222 -10.21 26.28 10.86
CA VAL A 222 -9.39 27.47 11.16
C VAL A 222 -8.60 27.92 9.93
N PHE A 223 -8.03 26.96 9.18
CA PHE A 223 -7.33 27.28 7.93
C PHE A 223 -8.25 27.96 6.92
N THR A 224 -9.45 27.41 6.73
CA THR A 224 -10.41 27.94 5.75
C THR A 224 -10.88 29.34 6.13
N ASP A 225 -11.22 29.56 7.40
CA ASP A 225 -11.60 30.88 7.90
C ASP A 225 -10.46 31.91 7.78
N TRP A 226 -9.23 31.50 8.07
CA TRP A 226 -8.04 32.34 7.94
C TRP A 226 -7.74 32.71 6.49
N VAL A 227 -7.78 31.75 5.56
CA VAL A 227 -7.57 32.01 4.12
C VAL A 227 -8.67 32.96 3.62
N ILE A 228 -9.94 32.65 3.87
CA ILE A 228 -11.07 33.48 3.44
C ILE A 228 -10.93 34.91 4.00
N GLY A 229 -10.69 35.06 5.29
CA GLY A 229 -10.57 36.36 5.95
C GLY A 229 -9.49 37.24 5.31
N ASN A 230 -8.31 36.66 5.03
CA ASN A 230 -7.19 37.39 4.43
C ASN A 230 -7.43 37.74 2.95
N HIS A 231 -8.04 36.84 2.17
CA HIS A 231 -8.44 37.17 0.79
C HIS A 231 -9.50 38.28 0.77
N MET A 232 -10.41 38.34 1.74
CA MET A 232 -11.42 39.40 1.83
C MET A 232 -10.78 40.78 2.05
N LEU A 233 -9.79 40.88 2.95
CA LEU A 233 -9.05 42.12 3.20
C LEU A 233 -8.37 42.65 1.93
N ASN A 234 -7.82 41.77 1.08
CA ASN A 234 -7.19 42.15 -0.20
C ASN A 234 -8.21 42.46 -1.32
N THR A 235 -9.38 41.82 -1.35
CA THR A 235 -10.41 42.07 -2.38
C THR A 235 -11.11 43.42 -2.26
N ASN A 236 -11.07 44.08 -1.10
CA ASN A 236 -11.58 45.46 -0.97
C ASN A 236 -10.73 46.50 -1.74
N ASN A 237 -9.61 46.07 -2.35
CA ASN A 237 -8.69 46.92 -3.10
C ASN A 237 -8.49 46.50 -4.58
N SER A 238 -9.16 45.47 -5.07
CA SER A 238 -9.01 45.02 -6.47
C SER A 238 -10.31 44.53 -7.06
N GLY A 239 -10.72 45.17 -8.15
CA GLY A 239 -12.01 45.01 -8.81
C GLY A 239 -12.20 43.66 -9.49
N ASN A 240 -13.43 43.18 -9.35
CA ASN A 240 -14.03 41.97 -9.92
C ASN A 240 -13.65 41.64 -11.36
N TRP A 241 -13.07 40.45 -11.54
CA TRP A 241 -13.32 39.60 -12.70
C TRP A 241 -13.42 38.17 -12.20
N VAL A 242 -14.56 37.49 -12.40
CA VAL A 242 -14.68 36.07 -12.78
C VAL A 242 -16.18 35.71 -12.69
N TYR A 243 -16.84 35.70 -13.84
CA TYR A 243 -18.14 35.06 -14.01
C TYR A 243 -18.15 34.33 -15.36
N SER A 244 -17.35 33.25 -15.50
CA SER A 244 -17.41 32.41 -16.71
C SER A 244 -16.89 30.96 -16.59
N SER A 245 -16.61 30.44 -15.40
CA SER A 245 -16.02 29.08 -15.27
C SER A 245 -16.98 28.03 -14.68
N VAL A 246 -18.01 28.47 -13.93
CA VAL A 246 -18.90 27.57 -13.16
C VAL A 246 -19.91 26.81 -14.05
N LYS A 247 -20.22 27.32 -15.25
CA LYS A 247 -21.20 26.70 -16.15
C LYS A 247 -20.67 25.49 -16.94
N TYR A 248 -19.35 25.32 -17.03
CA TYR A 248 -18.74 24.26 -17.85
C TYR A 248 -18.58 22.94 -17.05
N ILE A 249 -18.33 23.03 -15.75
CA ILE A 249 -18.09 21.87 -14.87
C ILE A 249 -19.38 21.08 -14.62
N TRP A 250 -20.53 21.75 -14.55
CA TRP A 250 -21.83 21.10 -14.33
C TRP A 250 -22.29 20.25 -15.53
N SER A 251 -21.77 20.51 -16.74
CA SER A 251 -22.07 19.73 -17.95
C SER A 251 -21.31 18.39 -18.02
N MET A 252 -20.18 18.27 -17.31
CA MET A 252 -19.34 17.05 -17.31
C MET A 252 -19.86 16.01 -16.30
N ILE A 253 -20.28 16.46 -15.13
CA ILE A 253 -20.76 15.59 -14.05
C ILE A 253 -22.03 14.84 -14.47
N TRP A 254 -22.88 15.45 -15.29
CA TRP A 254 -24.12 14.79 -15.68
C TRP A 254 -23.95 13.66 -16.71
N LYS A 255 -22.83 13.65 -17.46
CA LYS A 255 -22.55 12.64 -18.49
C LYS A 255 -21.78 11.42 -17.96
N GLY A 256 -21.08 11.53 -16.83
CA GLY A 256 -20.26 10.44 -16.27
C GLY A 256 -21.04 9.39 -15.46
N GLY A 257 -22.17 9.76 -14.85
CA GLY A 257 -22.91 8.89 -13.92
C GLY A 257 -23.55 7.64 -14.56
N GLY A 258 -23.89 7.69 -15.85
CA GLY A 258 -24.58 6.58 -16.53
C GLY A 258 -23.69 5.38 -16.85
N CYS A 259 -22.38 5.59 -17.04
CA CYS A 259 -21.45 4.52 -17.43
C CYS A 259 -21.09 3.59 -16.25
N LEU A 260 -20.97 4.16 -15.04
CA LEU A 260 -20.62 3.43 -13.83
C LEU A 260 -21.72 2.45 -13.39
N TRP A 261 -22.99 2.82 -13.56
CA TRP A 261 -24.12 1.95 -13.21
C TRP A 261 -24.18 0.68 -14.09
N GLY A 262 -23.83 0.79 -15.38
CA GLY A 262 -23.82 -0.35 -16.31
C GLY A 262 -22.78 -1.41 -15.94
N ILE A 263 -21.59 -0.98 -15.49
CA ILE A 263 -20.50 -1.88 -15.10
C ILE A 263 -20.86 -2.67 -13.84
N MET A 264 -21.46 -2.01 -12.85
CA MET A 264 -21.86 -2.65 -11.59
C MET A 264 -22.94 -3.73 -11.79
N VAL A 265 -23.90 -3.50 -12.69
CA VAL A 265 -24.96 -4.48 -12.98
C VAL A 265 -24.41 -5.73 -13.67
N GLU A 266 -23.43 -5.60 -14.56
CA GLU A 266 -22.82 -6.75 -15.21
C GLU A 266 -21.98 -7.58 -14.24
N MET A 267 -21.15 -6.95 -13.38
CA MET A 267 -20.38 -7.68 -12.36
C MET A 267 -21.27 -8.52 -11.42
N GLY A 268 -22.46 -8.02 -11.06
CA GLY A 268 -23.44 -8.77 -10.29
C GLY A 268 -23.94 -10.04 -10.97
N LYS A 269 -24.12 -10.03 -12.31
CA LYS A 269 -24.58 -11.21 -13.07
C LYS A 269 -23.51 -12.31 -13.11
N TRP A 270 -22.24 -11.94 -13.28
CA TRP A 270 -21.12 -12.89 -13.28
C TRP A 270 -20.96 -13.58 -11.93
N TYR A 271 -21.15 -12.84 -10.82
CA TYR A 271 -21.10 -13.40 -9.47
C TYR A 271 -22.17 -14.47 -9.21
N VAL A 272 -23.42 -14.21 -9.64
CA VAL A 272 -24.53 -15.18 -9.49
C VAL A 272 -24.30 -16.43 -10.37
N TRP A 273 -23.75 -16.26 -11.57
CA TRP A 273 -23.46 -17.38 -12.47
C TRP A 273 -22.40 -18.32 -11.90
N TRP A 274 -21.38 -17.77 -11.26
CA TRP A 274 -20.31 -18.53 -10.60
C TRP A 274 -20.85 -19.47 -9.51
N TRP A 275 -21.72 -18.96 -8.63
CA TRP A 275 -22.32 -19.77 -7.56
C TRP A 275 -23.20 -20.91 -8.07
N LYS A 276 -23.89 -20.71 -9.20
CA LYS A 276 -24.72 -21.75 -9.84
C LYS A 276 -23.88 -22.95 -10.32
N ILE A 277 -22.68 -22.68 -10.86
CA ILE A 277 -21.77 -23.73 -11.33
C ILE A 277 -21.19 -24.52 -10.15
N VAL A 278 -20.77 -23.81 -9.09
CA VAL A 278 -20.19 -24.44 -7.89
C VAL A 278 -21.18 -25.41 -7.24
N PHE A 279 -22.46 -25.03 -7.10
CA PHE A 279 -23.48 -25.93 -6.53
C PHE A 279 -23.83 -27.12 -7.43
N TYR A 280 -23.94 -26.90 -8.74
CA TYR A 280 -24.32 -27.97 -9.67
C TYR A 280 -23.27 -29.08 -9.75
N TYR A 281 -21.99 -28.71 -9.89
CA TYR A 281 -20.90 -29.68 -10.01
C TYR A 281 -20.36 -30.15 -8.65
N GLY A 282 -20.38 -29.30 -7.62
CA GLY A 282 -19.83 -29.61 -6.31
C GLY A 282 -20.77 -30.45 -5.43
N VAL A 283 -22.09 -30.30 -5.59
CA VAL A 283 -23.08 -30.92 -4.68
C VAL A 283 -24.05 -31.82 -5.44
N TYR A 284 -24.70 -31.29 -6.48
CA TYR A 284 -25.77 -32.02 -7.17
C TYR A 284 -25.29 -33.27 -7.92
N ILE A 285 -24.22 -33.17 -8.71
CA ILE A 285 -23.69 -34.32 -9.48
C ILE A 285 -23.18 -35.46 -8.56
N PRO A 286 -22.39 -35.19 -7.50
CA PRO A 286 -21.97 -36.24 -6.58
C PRO A 286 -23.14 -36.94 -5.87
N LEU A 287 -24.14 -36.18 -5.40
CA LEU A 287 -25.34 -36.73 -4.77
C LEU A 287 -26.17 -37.58 -5.73
N LYS A 288 -26.31 -37.15 -6.99
CA LYS A 288 -27.01 -37.92 -8.03
C LYS A 288 -26.33 -39.27 -8.28
N TYR A 289 -24.99 -39.29 -8.32
CA TYR A 289 -24.23 -40.52 -8.55
C TYR A 289 -24.27 -41.50 -7.38
N THR A 290 -24.18 -41.00 -6.13
CA THR A 290 -24.26 -41.87 -4.94
C THR A 290 -25.67 -42.44 -4.73
N TYR A 291 -26.71 -41.64 -4.99
CA TYR A 291 -28.09 -42.08 -4.90
C TYR A 291 -28.45 -43.12 -5.98
N LEU A 292 -28.13 -42.86 -7.25
CA LEU A 292 -28.42 -43.82 -8.32
C LEU A 292 -27.64 -45.13 -8.15
N GLY A 293 -26.35 -45.05 -7.77
CA GLY A 293 -25.52 -46.23 -7.57
C GLY A 293 -26.00 -47.13 -6.42
N SER A 294 -26.49 -46.56 -5.32
CA SER A 294 -27.03 -47.33 -4.19
C SER A 294 -28.39 -47.98 -4.50
N VAL A 295 -29.26 -47.28 -5.24
CA VAL A 295 -30.57 -47.82 -5.66
C VAL A 295 -30.42 -48.94 -6.68
N GLU A 296 -29.50 -48.80 -7.65
CA GLU A 296 -29.24 -49.85 -8.65
C GLU A 296 -28.68 -51.13 -8.02
N LEU A 297 -27.77 -50.99 -7.03
CA LEU A 297 -27.22 -52.14 -6.30
C LEU A 297 -28.29 -52.88 -5.49
N ALA A 298 -29.18 -52.14 -4.83
CA ALA A 298 -30.30 -52.71 -4.06
C ALA A 298 -31.33 -53.40 -4.97
N ARG A 299 -31.64 -52.81 -6.13
CA ARG A 299 -32.54 -53.39 -7.12
C ARG A 299 -31.97 -54.67 -7.71
N TRP A 300 -30.67 -54.66 -8.04
CA TRP A 300 -29.96 -55.85 -8.49
C TRP A 300 -30.04 -56.98 -7.46
N ALA A 301 -29.75 -56.71 -6.18
CA ALA A 301 -29.82 -57.73 -5.13
C ALA A 301 -31.22 -58.34 -4.98
N MET A 302 -32.27 -57.51 -5.02
CA MET A 302 -33.66 -57.97 -4.95
C MET A 302 -34.05 -58.84 -6.15
N ASP A 303 -33.73 -58.42 -7.37
CA ASP A 303 -34.06 -59.17 -8.59
C ASP A 303 -33.36 -60.54 -8.61
N LYS A 304 -32.13 -60.62 -8.08
CA LYS A 304 -31.40 -61.89 -7.97
C LYS A 304 -32.02 -62.82 -6.94
N CYS A 305 -32.48 -62.32 -5.79
CA CYS A 305 -33.20 -63.13 -4.81
C CYS A 305 -34.52 -63.68 -5.39
N VAL A 306 -35.28 -62.87 -6.14
CA VAL A 306 -36.53 -63.31 -6.77
C VAL A 306 -36.29 -64.35 -7.86
N LEU A 307 -35.25 -64.18 -8.68
CA LEU A 307 -34.85 -65.18 -9.69
C LEU A 307 -34.42 -66.50 -9.07
N LEU A 308 -33.75 -66.46 -7.90
CA LEU A 308 -33.32 -67.65 -7.17
C LEU A 308 -34.53 -68.44 -6.63
N VAL A 309 -35.54 -67.74 -6.09
CA VAL A 309 -36.80 -68.37 -5.65
C VAL A 309 -37.58 -68.94 -6.84
N LYS A 310 -37.67 -68.22 -7.96
CA LYS A 310 -38.31 -68.72 -9.19
C LYS A 310 -37.60 -69.96 -9.74
N TRP A 311 -36.27 -69.94 -9.77
CA TRP A 311 -35.48 -71.09 -10.19
C TRP A 311 -35.70 -72.29 -9.26
N PHE A 312 -35.73 -72.08 -7.95
CA PHE A 312 -35.98 -73.15 -6.98
C PHE A 312 -37.38 -73.78 -7.15
N GLY A 313 -38.40 -72.95 -7.37
CA GLY A 313 -39.74 -73.43 -7.71
C GLY A 313 -39.77 -74.22 -9.03
N TRP A 314 -39.02 -73.78 -10.04
CA TRP A 314 -38.96 -74.45 -11.34
C TRP A 314 -38.17 -75.78 -11.30
N PHE A 315 -37.11 -75.83 -10.48
CA PHE A 315 -36.31 -77.02 -10.23
C PHE A 315 -37.11 -78.17 -9.61
N LEU A 316 -38.08 -77.85 -8.74
CA LEU A 316 -38.96 -78.85 -8.11
C LEU A 316 -39.94 -79.49 -9.12
N VAL A 317 -40.21 -78.86 -10.25
CA VAL A 317 -41.15 -79.35 -11.28
C VAL A 317 -40.40 -80.09 -12.42
N SER A 318 -39.26 -79.57 -12.86
CA SER A 318 -38.43 -80.17 -13.92
C SER A 318 -36.93 -79.99 -13.64
N PRO A 319 -36.28 -80.94 -12.97
CA PRO A 319 -34.91 -80.76 -12.48
C PRO A 319 -33.85 -80.67 -13.60
N ILE A 320 -34.06 -81.36 -14.74
CA ILE A 320 -33.09 -81.40 -15.84
C ILE A 320 -33.02 -80.03 -16.55
N ASP A 321 -34.15 -79.46 -16.98
CA ASP A 321 -34.16 -78.18 -17.69
C ASP A 321 -33.72 -77.00 -16.81
N ALA A 322 -34.08 -77.03 -15.52
CA ALA A 322 -33.63 -76.03 -14.55
C ALA A 322 -32.11 -76.07 -14.33
N SER A 323 -31.49 -77.25 -14.38
CA SER A 323 -30.04 -77.40 -14.24
C SER A 323 -29.27 -76.88 -15.47
N VAL A 324 -29.81 -77.04 -16.68
CA VAL A 324 -29.24 -76.47 -17.92
C VAL A 324 -29.34 -74.95 -17.93
N TYR A 325 -30.48 -74.39 -17.48
CA TYR A 325 -30.64 -72.93 -17.36
C TYR A 325 -29.67 -72.32 -16.33
N ALA A 326 -29.44 -73.00 -15.19
CA ALA A 326 -28.45 -72.57 -14.20
C ALA A 326 -27.03 -72.56 -14.77
N MET A 327 -26.65 -73.57 -15.56
CA MET A 327 -25.34 -73.65 -16.21
C MET A 327 -25.10 -72.48 -17.19
N ILE A 328 -26.07 -72.16 -18.04
CA ILE A 328 -25.98 -71.01 -18.98
C ILE A 328 -25.93 -69.68 -18.21
N TYR A 329 -26.71 -69.56 -17.14
CA TYR A 329 -26.75 -68.35 -16.30
C TYR A 329 -25.42 -68.11 -15.55
N ILE A 330 -24.80 -69.15 -15.00
CA ILE A 330 -23.49 -69.07 -14.33
C ILE A 330 -22.40 -68.67 -15.34
N PHE A 331 -22.46 -69.17 -16.57
CA PHE A 331 -21.49 -68.81 -17.62
C PHE A 331 -21.55 -67.31 -17.99
N ASN A 332 -22.76 -66.74 -18.09
CA ASN A 332 -22.93 -65.30 -18.30
C ASN A 332 -22.52 -64.44 -17.10
N GLN A 333 -22.70 -64.93 -15.86
CA GLN A 333 -22.19 -64.25 -14.67
C GLN A 333 -20.65 -64.25 -14.64
N ALA A 334 -20.00 -65.33 -15.05
CA ALA A 334 -18.54 -65.40 -15.15
C ALA A 334 -17.99 -64.32 -16.10
N TYR A 335 -18.65 -64.04 -17.23
CA TYR A 335 -18.27 -62.93 -18.12
C TYR A 335 -18.35 -61.57 -17.42
N SER A 336 -19.41 -61.30 -16.65
CA SER A 336 -19.54 -60.05 -15.88
C SER A 336 -18.50 -59.91 -14.76
N LEU A 337 -18.10 -61.05 -14.17
CA LEU A 337 -17.10 -61.11 -13.11
C LEU A 337 -15.68 -60.91 -13.68
N VAL A 338 -15.41 -61.45 -14.86
CA VAL A 338 -14.18 -61.17 -15.63
C VAL A 338 -14.13 -59.70 -16.05
N TRP A 339 -15.24 -59.14 -16.55
CA TRP A 339 -15.32 -57.71 -16.89
C TRP A 339 -15.09 -56.81 -15.66
N PHE A 340 -15.67 -57.15 -14.50
CA PHE A 340 -15.42 -56.46 -13.24
C PHE A 340 -13.96 -56.62 -12.78
N ALA A 341 -13.40 -57.83 -12.87
CA ALA A 341 -12.02 -58.11 -12.50
C ALA A 341 -11.00 -57.42 -13.42
N MET A 342 -11.35 -57.14 -14.68
CA MET A 342 -10.49 -56.39 -15.60
C MET A 342 -10.63 -54.86 -15.45
N THR A 343 -11.84 -54.36 -15.21
CA THR A 343 -12.09 -52.90 -15.17
C THR A 343 -11.73 -52.26 -13.83
N LYS A 344 -11.97 -52.95 -12.70
CA LYS A 344 -11.74 -52.40 -11.36
C LYS A 344 -10.28 -52.18 -10.97
N PRO A 345 -9.31 -53.04 -11.37
CA PRO A 345 -7.89 -52.73 -11.18
C PRO A 345 -7.44 -51.52 -12.01
N PHE A 346 -8.05 -51.30 -13.18
CA PHE A 346 -7.79 -50.11 -14.01
C PHE A 346 -8.33 -48.84 -13.35
N GLU A 347 -9.53 -48.88 -12.77
CA GLU A 347 -10.07 -47.77 -11.97
C GLU A 347 -9.25 -47.50 -10.70
N PHE A 348 -8.78 -48.57 -10.02
CA PHE A 348 -7.94 -48.46 -8.83
C PHE A 348 -6.55 -47.89 -9.15
N SER A 349 -5.90 -48.36 -10.22
CA SER A 349 -4.62 -47.81 -10.67
C SER A 349 -4.77 -46.35 -11.11
N PHE A 350 -5.84 -45.99 -11.81
CA PHE A 350 -6.16 -44.59 -12.12
C PHE A 350 -6.41 -43.75 -10.85
N TRP A 351 -7.07 -44.31 -9.84
CA TRP A 351 -7.27 -43.66 -8.54
C TRP A 351 -5.96 -43.47 -7.77
N VAL A 352 -5.06 -44.47 -7.77
CA VAL A 352 -3.73 -44.38 -7.14
C VAL A 352 -2.87 -43.33 -7.83
N VAL A 353 -2.84 -43.31 -9.18
CA VAL A 353 -2.13 -42.27 -9.95
C VAL A 353 -2.72 -40.89 -9.68
N LYS A 354 -4.04 -40.75 -9.61
CA LYS A 354 -4.72 -39.49 -9.28
C LYS A 354 -4.44 -39.04 -7.85
N SER A 355 -4.38 -39.94 -6.88
CA SER A 355 -4.01 -39.65 -5.48
C SER A 355 -2.53 -39.28 -5.34
N ALA A 356 -1.63 -39.96 -6.05
CA ALA A 356 -0.20 -39.63 -6.09
C ALA A 356 0.04 -38.25 -6.73
N TYR A 357 -0.63 -37.95 -7.86
CA TYR A 357 -0.62 -36.63 -8.48
C TYR A 357 -1.12 -35.55 -7.53
N LYS A 358 -2.20 -35.81 -6.78
CA LYS A 358 -2.76 -34.88 -5.79
C LYS A 358 -1.84 -34.68 -4.57
N GLY A 359 -1.08 -35.70 -4.18
CA GLY A 359 -0.08 -35.64 -3.11
C GLY A 359 1.17 -34.85 -3.51
N ILE A 360 1.68 -35.08 -4.72
CA ILE A 360 2.79 -34.31 -5.31
C ILE A 360 2.37 -32.85 -5.55
N TRP A 361 1.16 -32.61 -6.02
CA TRP A 361 0.63 -31.25 -6.14
C TRP A 361 0.50 -30.57 -4.77
N LYS A 362 0.14 -31.28 -3.70
CA LYS A 362 0.10 -30.70 -2.34
C LYS A 362 1.48 -30.33 -1.82
N THR A 363 2.53 -31.12 -2.06
CA THR A 363 3.89 -30.78 -1.62
C THR A 363 4.49 -29.65 -2.46
N VAL A 364 4.29 -29.66 -3.78
CA VAL A 364 4.67 -28.55 -4.66
C VAL A 364 3.91 -27.27 -4.28
N PHE A 365 2.61 -27.36 -4.01
CA PHE A 365 1.81 -26.23 -3.55
C PHE A 365 2.22 -25.77 -2.16
N PHE A 366 2.63 -26.65 -1.25
CA PHE A 366 3.19 -26.27 0.05
C PHE A 366 4.50 -25.49 -0.09
N PHE A 367 5.44 -25.95 -0.93
CA PHE A 367 6.68 -25.22 -1.19
C PHE A 367 6.46 -23.90 -1.94
N ALA A 368 5.54 -23.90 -2.92
CA ALA A 368 5.11 -22.68 -3.60
C ALA A 368 4.44 -21.72 -2.61
N GLN A 369 3.62 -22.22 -1.69
CA GLN A 369 2.91 -21.42 -0.70
C GLN A 369 3.83 -20.95 0.43
N SER A 370 4.87 -21.70 0.79
CA SER A 370 5.93 -21.22 1.69
C SER A 370 6.81 -20.18 1.01
N ALA A 371 7.08 -20.31 -0.29
CA ALA A 371 7.79 -19.30 -1.06
C ALA A 371 6.93 -18.04 -1.24
N ILE A 372 5.63 -18.19 -1.51
CA ILE A 372 4.64 -17.10 -1.55
C ILE A 372 4.47 -16.48 -0.16
N PHE A 373 4.52 -17.27 0.92
CA PHE A 373 4.45 -16.77 2.29
C PHE A 373 5.71 -15.98 2.63
N LEU A 374 6.91 -16.49 2.32
CA LEU A 374 8.17 -15.76 2.51
C LEU A 374 8.19 -14.49 1.64
N TYR A 375 7.76 -14.60 0.39
CA TYR A 375 7.58 -13.47 -0.51
C TYR A 375 6.59 -12.46 0.07
N ASN A 376 5.43 -12.88 0.56
CA ASN A 376 4.42 -12.03 1.18
C ASN A 376 4.86 -11.45 2.51
N SER A 377 5.64 -12.16 3.33
CA SER A 377 6.20 -11.65 4.57
C SER A 377 7.26 -10.60 4.29
N VAL A 378 8.12 -10.84 3.30
CA VAL A 378 9.05 -9.83 2.79
C VAL A 378 8.24 -8.66 2.23
N LEU A 379 7.24 -8.90 1.38
CA LEU A 379 6.38 -7.86 0.81
C LEU A 379 5.58 -7.08 1.83
N MET A 380 5.12 -7.69 2.92
CA MET A 380 4.44 -7.03 4.03
C MET A 380 5.43 -6.23 4.86
N SER A 381 6.66 -6.70 5.04
CA SER A 381 7.74 -5.84 5.55
C SER A 381 8.12 -4.72 4.57
N MET A 382 7.77 -4.85 3.28
CA MET A 382 7.95 -3.81 2.25
C MET A 382 6.66 -3.00 1.98
N SER A 383 5.49 -3.35 2.54
CA SER A 383 4.20 -2.76 2.16
C SER A 383 3.98 -1.38 2.80
N SER A 384 4.67 -1.13 3.89
CA SER A 384 4.91 0.14 4.57
C SER A 384 5.57 -0.18 5.90
N PHE A 385 6.21 0.81 6.49
CA PHE A 385 6.65 0.70 7.87
C PHE A 385 5.51 0.93 8.88
N THR A 386 4.33 1.32 8.40
CA THR A 386 3.10 1.53 9.19
C THR A 386 2.06 0.42 8.98
N ASP A 387 1.21 0.18 9.98
CA ASP A 387 0.11 -0.78 9.90
C ASP A 387 -1.01 -0.33 8.94
N ASP A 388 -1.65 -1.27 8.25
CA ASP A 388 -2.75 -0.97 7.31
C ASP A 388 -3.97 -0.31 8.00
N SER A 389 -4.19 -0.60 9.29
CA SER A 389 -5.24 0.04 10.10
C SER A 389 -4.96 1.53 10.30
N PHE A 390 -3.70 1.90 10.59
CA PHE A 390 -3.28 3.29 10.74
C PHE A 390 -3.49 4.06 9.45
N LYS A 391 -3.05 3.50 8.31
CA LYS A 391 -3.27 4.11 6.99
C LYS A 391 -4.75 4.35 6.70
N THR A 392 -5.57 3.34 6.93
CA THR A 392 -7.01 3.42 6.68
C THR A 392 -7.63 4.54 7.52
N ALA A 393 -7.25 4.65 8.79
CA ALA A 393 -7.69 5.73 9.67
C ALA A 393 -7.23 7.10 9.16
N VAL A 394 -5.96 7.26 8.77
CA VAL A 394 -5.44 8.53 8.22
C VAL A 394 -6.19 8.92 6.95
N MET A 395 -6.38 7.99 6.01
CA MET A 395 -7.12 8.24 4.76
C MET A 395 -8.59 8.62 5.02
N GLU A 396 -9.24 7.99 6.00
CA GLU A 396 -10.60 8.33 6.39
C GLU A 396 -10.68 9.78 6.90
N HIS A 397 -9.79 10.17 7.81
CA HIS A 397 -9.75 11.54 8.33
C HIS A 397 -9.40 12.57 7.25
N VAL A 398 -8.46 12.25 6.34
CA VAL A 398 -8.14 13.11 5.20
C VAL A 398 -9.36 13.31 4.29
N ASN A 399 -10.10 12.24 4.00
CA ASN A 399 -11.32 12.32 3.19
C ASN A 399 -12.43 13.14 3.87
N GLU A 400 -12.62 12.97 5.18
CA GLU A 400 -13.58 13.77 5.95
C GLU A 400 -13.21 15.26 5.94
N ASN A 401 -11.94 15.56 6.17
CA ASN A 401 -11.43 16.93 6.18
C ASN A 401 -11.50 17.60 4.81
N THR A 402 -11.21 16.84 3.76
CA THR A 402 -11.40 17.28 2.36
C THR A 402 -12.86 17.63 2.09
N ARG A 403 -13.82 16.78 2.50
CA ARG A 403 -15.26 17.09 2.36
C ARG A 403 -15.65 18.34 3.14
N LYS A 404 -15.15 18.51 4.36
CA LYS A 404 -15.39 19.70 5.19
C LYS A 404 -14.83 20.96 4.51
N PHE A 405 -13.60 20.91 4.02
CA PHE A 405 -12.94 22.01 3.30
C PHE A 405 -13.76 22.46 2.10
N LEU A 406 -14.09 21.52 1.21
CA LEU A 406 -14.89 21.79 0.01
C LEU A 406 -16.29 22.30 0.34
N TRP A 407 -16.92 21.79 1.40
CA TRP A 407 -18.23 22.25 1.83
C TRP A 407 -18.19 23.71 2.33
N MET A 408 -17.21 24.07 3.15
CA MET A 408 -17.05 25.45 3.65
C MET A 408 -16.75 26.43 2.52
N ILE A 409 -15.86 26.07 1.59
CA ILE A 409 -15.58 26.88 0.40
C ILE A 409 -16.86 27.06 -0.43
N LYS A 410 -17.62 25.98 -0.65
CA LYS A 410 -18.87 26.02 -1.41
C LYS A 410 -19.93 26.91 -0.76
N GLU A 411 -20.15 26.79 0.55
CA GLU A 411 -21.11 27.65 1.27
C GLU A 411 -20.70 29.12 1.19
N TYR A 412 -19.40 29.41 1.29
CA TYR A 412 -18.91 30.78 1.10
C TYR A 412 -19.24 31.32 -0.30
N TYR A 413 -18.93 30.57 -1.37
CA TYR A 413 -19.27 30.97 -2.75
C TYR A 413 -20.78 31.12 -3.00
N LYS A 414 -21.63 30.43 -2.23
CA LYS A 414 -23.10 30.54 -2.34
C LYS A 414 -23.65 31.81 -1.69
N SER A 415 -22.92 32.36 -0.71
CA SER A 415 -23.33 33.55 0.06
C SER A 415 -22.96 34.90 -0.59
N ARG A 416 -22.17 34.88 -1.68
CA ARG A 416 -21.91 36.01 -2.58
C ARG A 416 -22.68 35.81 -3.90
#